data_AF-A0A7J4QL02-F1
#
_entry.id   AF-A0A7J4QL02-F1
#
_cell.length_a   1.000
_cell.length_b   1.000
_cell.length_c   1.000
_cell.angle_alpha   90.00
_cell.angle_beta   90.00
_cell.angle_gamma   90.00
#
_symmetry.space_group_name_H-M   'P 1'
#
loop_
_entity.id
_entity.type
_entity.pdbx_description
1 polymer ?
#
loop_
_entity_poly.entity_id
_entity_poly.type
_entity_poly.pdbx_seq_one_letter_code
_entity_poly.pdbx_strand_id
1 'polypeptide(L)' 'LELPKSVREAAAVNYKKAVDKRLIRGRSIEGVAAASLYAACRQCGVPRTLDEIGQASRTGRKEISR' A
#
# COMPACT_ATOMS: atom_id res chain seq x y z
N LEU A 1 3.42 6.37 11.01
CA LEU A 1 2.91 4.99 11.15
C LEU A 1 4.06 4.08 11.54
N GLU A 2 4.01 3.48 12.73
CA GLU A 2 4.95 2.42 13.08
C GLU A 2 4.38 1.08 12.64
N LEU A 3 5.12 0.39 11.77
CA LEU A 3 4.73 -0.90 11.22
C LEU A 3 5.84 -1.94 11.48
N PRO A 4 5.47 -3.19 11.80
CA PRO A 4 6.42 -4.28 11.92
C PRO A 4 7.27 -4.42 10.64
N LYS A 5 8.51 -4.88 10.80
CA LYS A 5 9.42 -5.10 9.67
C LYS A 5 8.81 -6.04 8.61
N SER A 6 8.09 -7.07 9.04
CA SER A 6 7.40 -8.03 8.18
C SER A 6 6.38 -7.36 7.26
N VAL A 7 5.64 -6.35 7.74
CA VAL A 7 4.67 -5.60 6.93
C VAL A 7 5.39 -4.77 5.88
N ARG A 8 6.49 -4.11 6.24
CA ARG A 8 7.28 -3.31 5.30
C ARG A 8 7.88 -4.16 4.18
N GLU A 9 8.40 -5.34 4.52
CA GLU A 9 8.93 -6.28 3.53
C GLU A 9 7.83 -6.82 2.61
N ALA A 10 6.68 -7.23 3.17
CA ALA A 10 5.54 -7.67 2.38
C ALA A 10 5.01 -6.57 1.45
N ALA A 11 4.94 -5.32 1.93
CA ALA A 11 4.54 -4.17 1.13
C ALA A 11 5.50 -3.93 -0.04
N ALA A 12 6.81 -4.02 0.20
CA ALA A 12 7.84 -3.88 -0.84
C ALA A 12 7.73 -4.98 -1.90
N VAL A 13 7.48 -6.23 -1.48
CA VAL A 13 7.26 -7.35 -2.40
C VAL A 13 6.00 -7.14 -3.24
N ASN A 14 4.90 -6.68 -2.64
CA ASN A 14 3.65 -6.40 -3.35
C ASN A 14 3.82 -5.25 -4.36
N TYR A 15 4.51 -4.18 -3.94
CA TYR A 15 4.83 -3.05 -4.82
C TYR A 15 5.67 -3.52 -6.02
N LYS A 16 6.75 -4.28 -5.78
CA LYS A 16 7.61 -4.81 -6.85
C LYS A 16 6.82 -5.70 -7.82
N LYS A 17 5.97 -6.59 -7.32
CA LYS A 17 5.05 -7.39 -8.15
C LYS A 17 4.11 -6.53 -9.00
N ALA A 18 3.63 -5.41 -8.46
CA ALA A 18 2.79 -4.46 -9.21
C ALA A 18 3.59 -3.74 -10.32
N VAL A 19 4.85 -3.38 -10.06
CA VAL A 19 5.77 -2.84 -11.08
C VAL A 19 5.98 -3.86 -12.20
N ASP A 20 6.34 -5.09 -11.85
CA ASP A 20 6.67 -6.15 -12.79
C ASP A 20 5.47 -6.50 -13.68
N LYS A 21 4.26 -6.49 -13.10
CA LYS A 21 2.99 -6.68 -13.82
C LYS A 21 2.50 -5.44 -14.57
N ARG A 22 3.25 -4.34 -14.57
CA ARG A 22 2.89 -3.05 -15.20
C ARG A 22 1.55 -2.46 -14.72
N LEU A 23 1.13 -2.79 -13.49
CA LEU A 23 -0.14 -2.33 -12.90
C LEU A 23 -0.11 -0.88 -12.40
N ILE A 24 1.06 -0.23 -12.46
CA ILE A 24 1.30 1.13 -11.97
C ILE A 24 1.01 2.18 -13.06
N ARG A 25 0.95 1.79 -14.34
CA ARG A 25 0.70 2.75 -15.43
C ARG A 25 -0.65 3.43 -15.26
N GLY A 26 -0.65 4.76 -15.24
CA GLY A 26 -1.85 5.58 -15.05
C GLY A 26 -2.30 5.73 -13.59
N ARG A 27 -1.51 5.25 -12.62
CA ARG A 27 -1.74 5.42 -11.18
C ARG A 27 -0.63 6.24 -10.56
N SER A 28 -0.93 6.95 -9.47
CA SER A 28 0.09 7.59 -8.65
C SER A 28 1.00 6.54 -7.99
N ILE A 29 2.32 6.78 -7.99
CA ILE A 29 3.29 5.94 -7.28
C ILE A 29 2.93 5.84 -5.80
N GLU A 30 2.54 6.96 -5.17
CA GLU A 30 2.12 6.99 -3.78
C GLU A 30 0.83 6.18 -3.55
N GLY A 31 -0.12 6.24 -4.49
CA GLY A 31 -1.36 5.44 -4.41
C GLY A 31 -1.09 3.94 -4.46
N VAL A 32 -0.18 3.50 -5.35
CA VAL A 32 0.22 2.10 -5.44
C VAL A 32 1.02 1.66 -4.21
N ALA A 33 1.88 2.53 -3.67
CA ALA A 33 2.61 2.26 -2.43
C ALA A 33 1.65 2.11 -1.23
N ALA A 34 0.69 3.03 -1.08
CA ALA A 34 -0.33 2.98 -0.05
C ALA A 34 -1.23 1.74 -0.16
N ALA A 35 -1.64 1.37 -1.37
CA ALA A 35 -2.41 0.15 -1.62
C ALA A 35 -1.60 -1.12 -1.31
N SER A 36 -0.31 -1.15 -1.68
CA SER A 36 0.59 -2.26 -1.37
C SER A 36 0.82 -2.42 0.13
N LEU A 37 0.90 -1.29 0.84
CA LEU A 37 0.99 -1.26 2.30
C LEU A 37 -0.29 -1.78 2.95
N TYR A 38 -1.46 -1.33 2.48
CA TYR A 38 -2.75 -1.83 2.95
C TYR A 38 -2.89 -3.34 2.75
N ALA A 39 -2.51 -3.85 1.57
CA ALA A 39 -2.52 -5.27 1.27
C ALA A 39 -1.59 -6.06 2.21
N ALA A 40 -0.37 -5.55 2.46
CA ALA A 40 0.58 -6.16 3.38
C ALA A 40 0.09 -6.17 4.83
N CYS A 41 -0.52 -5.07 5.30
CA CYS A 41 -1.15 -4.99 6.62
C CYS A 41 -2.20 -6.09 6.82
N ARG A 42 -3.06 -6.33 5.81
CA ARG A 42 -4.04 -7.43 5.85
C ARG A 42 -3.38 -8.81 5.83
N GLN A 43 -2.33 -9.00 5.03
CA GLN A 43 -1.59 -10.28 4.95
C GLN A 43 -0.90 -10.64 6.26
N CYS A 44 -0.33 -9.66 6.96
CA CYS A 44 0.37 -9.87 8.22
C CYS A 44 -0.56 -9.90 9.45
N GLY A 45 -1.88 -9.86 9.28
CA GLY A 45 -2.83 -9.85 10.40
C GLY A 45 -2.79 -8.57 11.24
N VAL A 46 -2.28 -7.47 10.68
CA VAL A 46 -2.26 -6.14 11.32
C VAL A 46 -3.20 -5.21 10.54
N PRO A 47 -4.54 -5.39 10.65
CA PRO A 47 -5.48 -4.61 9.88
C PRO A 47 -5.35 -3.12 10.26
N ARG A 48 -5.13 -2.28 9.25
CA ARG A 48 -5.17 -0.82 9.33
C ARG A 48 -6.30 -0.32 8.44
N THR A 49 -6.90 0.79 8.78
CA THR A 49 -7.99 1.35 7.97
C THR A 49 -7.42 2.06 6.74
N LEU A 50 -8.23 2.14 5.68
CA LEU A 50 -7.86 2.92 4.49
C LEU A 50 -7.71 4.41 4.80
N ASP A 51 -8.45 4.92 5.78
CA ASP A 51 -8.36 6.31 6.21
C ASP A 51 -7.05 6.58 6.97
N GLU A 52 -6.60 5.66 7.84
CA GLU A 52 -5.29 5.77 8.51
C GLU A 52 -4.12 5.80 7.52
N ILE A 53 -4.15 4.91 6.52
CA ILE A 53 -3.11 4.86 5.48
C ILE A 53 -3.23 6.08 4.57
N GLY A 54 -4.45 6.49 4.24
CA GLY A 54 -4.75 7.68 3.44
C GLY A 54 -4.34 8.99 4.10
N GLN A 55 -4.40 9.10 5.42
CA GLN A 55 -3.85 10.24 6.16
C GLN A 55 -2.32 10.22 6.22
N ALA A 56 -1.72 9.03 6.30
CA ALA A 56 -0.27 8.89 6.35
C ALA A 56 0.41 9.01 4.98
N SER A 57 -0.32 8.72 3.91
CA SER A 57 0.09 8.98 2.53
C SER A 57 -0.41 10.34 2.07
N ARG A 58 0.29 11.04 1.18
CA ARG A 58 -0.23 12.27 0.54
C ARG A 58 -1.35 12.00 -0.48
N THR A 59 -1.92 10.81 -0.45
CA THR A 59 -2.86 10.28 -1.41
C THR A 59 -4.17 9.97 -0.70
N GLY A 60 -5.29 10.51 -1.19
CA GLY A 60 -6.60 10.33 -0.55
C GLY A 60 -7.15 8.91 -0.67
N ARG A 61 -8.09 8.54 0.21
CA ARG A 61 -8.77 7.22 0.26
C ARG A 61 -9.23 6.70 -1.10
N LYS A 62 -9.72 7.59 -1.97
CA LYS A 62 -10.21 7.25 -3.32
C LYS A 62 -9.14 6.60 -4.20
N GLU A 63 -7.90 7.04 -4.10
CA GLU A 63 -6.79 6.53 -4.91
C GLU A 63 -6.29 5.16 -4.41
N ILE A 64 -6.40 4.90 -3.10
CA ILE A 64 -6.02 3.62 -2.49
C ILE A 64 -7.07 2.54 -2.78
N SER A 65 -8.34 2.94 -2.87
CA SER A 65 -9.47 2.03 -3.16
C SER A 65 -9.62 1.68 -4.64
N ARG A 66 -8.87 2.32 -5.54
CA ARG A 66 -9.05 2.23 -7.00
C ARG A 66 -8.30 1.08 -7.63
#